data_AF-A0A941WHR0-F1
#
_entry.id   AF-A0A941WHR0-F1
#
_cell.length_a   1.000
_cell.length_b   1.000
_cell.length_c   1.000
_cell.angle_alpha   90.00
_cell.angle_beta   90.00
_cell.angle_gamma   90.00
#
_symmetry.space_group_name_H-M   'P 1'
#
loop_
_entity.id
_entity.type
_entity.pdbx_description
1 polymer ?
#
loop_
_entity_poly.entity_id
_entity_poly.type
_entity_poly.pdbx_seq_one_letter_code
_entity_poly.pdbx_strand_id
1 'polypeptide(L)'
;MKYWMIAAVTILMAACSNDTEHKLEGKWQLQQVEANGDVIQADTVFYNFQNILFMYQVYIPAEDKYVLQYGFNTIKDEDQLELELADDPGPAANYLHYTDWKSKTRTFSIEKLSGKQLILNSEGKRYIFRKF
;
A
#
# COMPACT_ATOMS: atom_id res chain seq x y z
N MET A 1 27.67 -41.26 -29.86
CA MET A 1 26.41 -40.74 -29.29
C MET A 1 26.62 -40.54 -27.79
N LYS A 2 26.69 -39.29 -27.32
CA LYS A 2 26.73 -38.98 -25.88
C LYS A 2 26.11 -37.62 -25.67
N TYR A 3 24.88 -37.65 -25.14
CA TYR A 3 24.03 -36.51 -24.83
C TYR A 3 24.71 -35.59 -23.82
N TRP A 4 24.74 -34.29 -24.09
CA TRP A 4 24.98 -33.27 -23.08
C TRP A 4 23.68 -32.51 -22.94
N MET A 5 22.91 -32.86 -21.92
CA MET A 5 21.76 -32.07 -21.48
C MET A 5 22.28 -30.71 -21.02
N ILE A 6 21.81 -29.63 -21.64
CA ILE A 6 21.97 -28.29 -21.10
C ILE A 6 20.92 -28.17 -19.99
N ALA A 7 21.38 -28.26 -18.75
CA ALA A 7 20.58 -27.87 -17.60
C ALA A 7 20.43 -26.34 -17.63
N ALA A 8 19.27 -25.86 -18.06
CA ALA A 8 18.89 -24.47 -17.87
C ALA A 8 18.60 -24.27 -16.38
N VAL A 9 19.58 -23.73 -15.66
CA VAL A 9 19.43 -23.37 -14.25
C VAL A 9 18.55 -22.12 -14.20
N THR A 10 17.25 -22.31 -13.97
CA THR A 10 16.34 -21.25 -13.54
C THR A 10 16.70 -20.85 -12.11
N ILE A 11 17.57 -19.85 -11.97
CA ILE A 11 17.79 -19.14 -10.71
C ILE A 11 16.58 -18.21 -10.53
N LEU A 12 15.54 -18.69 -9.84
CA LEU A 12 14.41 -17.87 -9.46
C LEU A 12 14.82 -16.95 -8.30
N MET A 13 14.45 -15.69 -8.47
CA MET A 13 14.86 -14.51 -7.72
C MET A 13 14.31 -14.57 -6.29
N ALA A 14 15.19 -14.57 -5.29
CA ALA A 14 14.84 -14.35 -3.88
C ALA A 14 15.28 -12.96 -3.39
N ALA A 15 15.67 -12.07 -4.30
CA ALA A 15 16.26 -10.75 -3.98
C ALA A 15 15.30 -9.56 -4.21
N CYS A 16 14.09 -9.80 -4.70
CA CYS A 16 13.15 -8.73 -5.06
C CYS A 16 12.34 -8.19 -3.86
N SER A 17 12.10 -8.98 -2.81
CA SER A 17 11.32 -8.54 -1.65
C SER A 17 11.98 -7.37 -0.88
N ASN A 18 13.30 -7.43 -0.67
CA ASN A 18 14.04 -6.38 0.02
C ASN A 18 13.98 -5.03 -0.72
N ASP A 19 13.95 -5.05 -2.06
CA ASP A 19 13.87 -3.84 -2.87
C ASP A 19 12.46 -3.23 -2.82
N THR A 20 11.42 -4.06 -2.77
CA THR A 20 10.02 -3.62 -2.59
C THR A 20 9.84 -2.93 -1.23
N GLU A 21 10.24 -3.56 -0.13
CA GLU A 21 10.10 -2.98 1.22
C GLU A 21 10.82 -1.63 1.33
N HIS A 22 12.08 -1.56 0.90
CA HIS A 22 12.87 -0.33 0.96
C HIS A 22 12.27 0.80 0.10
N LYS A 23 11.69 0.49 -1.07
CA LYS A 23 11.03 1.51 -1.90
C LYS A 23 9.70 1.98 -1.30
N LEU A 24 9.02 1.12 -0.56
CA LEU A 24 7.75 1.43 0.08
C LEU A 24 7.93 2.39 1.27
N GLU A 25 9.03 2.27 2.02
CA GLU A 25 9.30 3.08 3.22
C GLU A 25 9.13 4.59 3.03
N GLY A 26 8.40 5.25 3.91
CA GLY A 26 8.19 6.69 3.94
C GLY A 26 6.74 7.10 3.78
N LYS A 27 6.51 8.41 3.68
CA LYS A 27 5.17 9.01 3.56
C LYS A 27 4.75 9.14 2.10
N TRP A 28 3.49 8.80 1.85
CA TRP A 28 2.85 8.78 0.54
C TRP A 28 1.54 9.53 0.62
N GLN A 29 1.36 10.54 -0.23
CA GLN A 29 0.11 11.28 -0.34
C GLN A 29 -0.72 10.70 -1.49
N LEU A 30 -1.96 10.32 -1.20
CA LEU A 30 -2.91 9.95 -2.24
C LEU A 30 -3.14 11.17 -3.14
N GLN A 31 -3.22 10.96 -4.46
CA GLN A 31 -3.48 12.00 -5.44
C GLN A 31 -4.85 11.79 -6.08
N GLN A 32 -5.17 10.54 -6.41
CA GLN A 32 -6.49 10.20 -6.94
C GLN A 32 -6.84 8.73 -6.72
N VAL A 33 -8.14 8.46 -6.78
CA VAL A 33 -8.74 7.13 -6.84
C VAL A 33 -9.54 7.02 -8.13
N GLU A 34 -9.27 5.98 -8.92
CA GLU A 34 -10.03 5.66 -10.13
C GLU A 34 -10.96 4.49 -9.82
N ALA A 35 -12.25 4.64 -10.09
CA ALA A 35 -13.27 3.61 -9.80
C ALA A 35 -14.42 3.71 -10.81
N ASN A 36 -14.80 2.61 -11.45
CA ASN A 36 -15.93 2.55 -12.40
C ASN A 36 -15.89 3.60 -13.54
N GLY A 37 -14.70 4.05 -13.93
CA GLY A 37 -14.52 5.09 -14.95
C GLY A 37 -14.46 6.52 -14.41
N ASP A 38 -14.76 6.72 -13.13
CA ASP A 38 -14.64 8.01 -12.45
C ASP A 38 -13.24 8.22 -11.87
N VAL A 39 -12.80 9.48 -11.83
CA VAL A 39 -11.55 9.92 -11.19
C VAL A 39 -11.88 10.86 -10.04
N ILE A 40 -11.51 10.44 -8.82
CA ILE A 40 -11.72 11.21 -7.60
C ILE A 40 -10.37 11.76 -7.16
N GLN A 41 -10.20 13.08 -7.16
CA GLN A 41 -8.98 13.73 -6.66
C GLN A 41 -8.95 13.71 -5.14
N ALA A 42 -7.76 13.52 -4.57
CA ALA A 42 -7.53 13.55 -3.13
C ALA A 42 -6.19 14.21 -2.84
N ASP A 43 -6.14 15.04 -1.80
CA ASP A 43 -4.91 15.68 -1.31
C ASP A 43 -4.80 15.65 0.23
N THR A 44 -5.78 15.06 0.91
CA THR A 44 -5.85 15.01 2.38
C THR A 44 -5.47 13.66 2.98
N VAL A 45 -5.25 12.63 2.16
CA VAL A 45 -5.01 11.25 2.62
C VAL A 45 -3.54 10.87 2.46
N PHE A 46 -2.98 10.28 3.51
CA PHE A 46 -1.58 9.90 3.57
C PHE A 46 -1.41 8.49 4.14
N TYR A 47 -0.58 7.69 3.47
CA TYR A 47 -0.06 6.42 3.98
C TYR A 47 1.39 6.61 4.38
N ASN A 48 1.78 6.05 5.52
CA ASN A 48 3.19 6.04 5.94
C ASN A 48 3.60 4.61 6.25
N PHE A 49 4.75 4.20 5.73
CA PHE A 49 5.34 2.87 5.93
C PHE A 49 6.70 3.02 6.59
N GLN A 50 6.96 2.26 7.65
CA GLN A 50 8.27 2.21 8.29
C GLN A 50 8.53 0.80 8.82
N ASN A 51 9.44 0.05 8.22
CA ASN A 51 9.53 -1.40 8.40
C ASN A 51 8.11 -2.03 8.26
N ILE A 52 7.69 -2.84 9.25
CA ILE A 52 6.36 -3.45 9.31
C ILE A 52 5.24 -2.48 9.73
N LEU A 53 5.56 -1.26 10.16
CA LEU A 53 4.57 -0.32 10.67
C LEU A 53 3.87 0.41 9.52
N PHE A 54 2.57 0.62 9.71
CA PHE A 54 1.71 1.39 8.81
C PHE A 54 0.98 2.48 9.60
N MET A 55 0.81 3.65 8.98
CA MET A 55 -0.07 4.70 9.48
C MET A 55 -0.98 5.18 8.35
N TYR A 56 -2.29 5.12 8.59
CA TYR A 56 -3.31 5.79 7.78
C TYR A 56 -3.56 7.16 8.42
N GLN A 57 -3.30 8.25 7.71
CA GLN A 57 -3.57 9.62 8.16
C GLN A 57 -4.51 10.34 7.19
N VAL A 58 -5.49 11.05 7.74
CA VAL A 58 -6.45 11.87 6.98
C VAL A 58 -6.51 13.26 7.58
N TYR A 59 -6.34 14.29 6.75
CA TYR A 59 -6.64 15.68 7.10
C TYR A 59 -8.13 15.95 6.88
N ILE A 60 -8.79 16.58 7.86
CA ILE A 60 -10.20 16.95 7.81
C ILE A 60 -10.27 18.48 7.72
N PRO A 61 -10.43 19.06 6.50
CA PRO A 61 -10.35 20.51 6.32
C PRO A 61 -11.40 21.29 7.11
N ALA A 62 -12.60 20.72 7.27
CA ALA A 62 -13.70 21.36 8.00
C ALA A 62 -13.40 21.55 9.50
N GLU A 63 -12.45 20.79 10.04
CA GLU A 63 -12.08 20.80 11.45
C GLU A 63 -10.63 21.22 11.69
N ASP A 64 -9.89 21.53 10.62
CA ASP A 64 -8.44 21.81 10.63
C ASP A 64 -7.63 20.83 11.49
N LYS A 65 -7.91 19.52 11.33
CA LYS A 65 -7.29 18.48 12.15
C LYS A 65 -6.83 17.29 11.33
N TYR A 66 -5.82 16.59 11.85
CA TYR A 66 -5.43 15.27 11.37
C TYR A 66 -6.02 14.20 12.28
N VAL A 67 -6.59 13.16 11.66
CA VAL A 67 -6.92 11.90 12.32
C VAL A 67 -6.01 10.81 11.78
N LEU A 68 -5.55 9.92 12.64
CA LEU A 68 -4.66 8.84 12.25
C LEU A 68 -5.00 7.53 12.96
N GLN A 69 -4.64 6.43 12.32
CA GLN A 69 -4.69 5.09 12.89
C GLN A 69 -3.41 4.36 12.51
N TYR A 70 -2.85 3.62 13.47
CA TYR A 70 -1.69 2.78 13.25
C TYR A 70 -2.09 1.37 12.83
N GLY A 71 -1.11 0.65 12.34
CA GLY A 71 -1.30 -0.67 11.80
C GLY A 71 -0.01 -1.33 11.37
N PHE A 72 -0.17 -2.41 10.62
CA PHE A 72 0.91 -3.20 10.07
C PHE A 72 0.79 -3.29 8.56
N ASN A 73 1.94 -3.38 7.90
CA ASN A 73 2.02 -3.77 6.51
C ASN A 73 2.74 -5.11 6.38
N THR A 74 2.30 -5.94 5.45
CA THR A 74 2.93 -7.21 5.09
C THR A 74 2.98 -7.31 3.58
N ILE A 75 4.18 -7.43 3.03
CA ILE A 75 4.37 -7.81 1.63
C ILE A 75 4.21 -9.32 1.55
N LYS A 76 3.16 -9.77 0.87
CA LYS A 76 2.95 -11.17 0.50
C LYS A 76 3.44 -11.35 -0.93
N ASP A 77 4.24 -12.38 -1.17
CA ASP A 77 4.91 -12.60 -2.45
C ASP A 77 5.70 -11.33 -2.88
N GLU A 78 5.70 -10.97 -4.17
CA GLU A 78 6.43 -9.78 -4.68
C GLU A 78 5.52 -8.56 -4.93
N ASP A 79 4.22 -8.77 -5.10
CA ASP A 79 3.29 -7.75 -5.59
C ASP A 79 2.01 -7.59 -4.76
N GLN A 80 1.86 -8.28 -3.62
CA GLN A 80 0.72 -8.10 -2.74
C GLN A 80 1.11 -7.36 -1.47
N LEU A 81 0.38 -6.30 -1.16
CA LEU A 81 0.51 -5.52 0.07
C LEU A 81 -0.75 -5.72 0.91
N GLU A 82 -0.62 -6.41 2.03
CA GLU A 82 -1.67 -6.44 3.05
C GLU A 82 -1.43 -5.35 4.08
N LEU A 83 -2.46 -4.56 4.35
CA LEU A 83 -2.48 -3.56 5.39
C LEU A 83 -3.54 -3.91 6.42
N GLU A 84 -3.19 -3.86 7.70
CA GLU A 84 -4.10 -4.07 8.83
C GLU A 84 -4.04 -2.88 9.77
N LEU A 85 -5.19 -2.31 10.11
CA LEU A 85 -5.33 -1.32 11.17
C LEU A 85 -5.36 -2.01 12.54
N ALA A 86 -4.49 -1.58 13.45
CA ALA A 86 -4.46 -2.03 14.84
C ALA A 86 -5.53 -1.30 15.67
N ASP A 87 -5.88 -1.82 16.84
CA ASP A 87 -6.78 -1.15 17.79
C ASP A 87 -6.03 -0.14 18.68
N ASP A 88 -5.13 0.67 18.08
CA ASP A 88 -4.32 1.70 18.73
C ASP A 88 -4.27 2.97 17.85
N PRO A 89 -4.56 4.17 18.39
CA PRO A 89 -4.80 4.50 19.81
C PRO A 89 -6.22 4.17 20.32
N GLY A 90 -7.07 3.62 19.47
CA GLY A 90 -8.41 3.16 19.81
C GLY A 90 -8.91 2.16 18.77
N PRO A 91 -10.14 1.65 18.92
CA PRO A 91 -10.66 0.60 18.05
C PRO A 91 -10.60 0.98 16.56
N ALA A 92 -9.99 0.13 15.73
CA ALA A 92 -9.85 0.38 14.29
C ALA A 92 -11.22 0.59 13.61
N ALA A 93 -12.26 -0.07 14.12
CA ALA A 93 -13.64 0.09 13.66
C ALA A 93 -14.13 1.55 13.71
N ASN A 94 -13.68 2.31 14.70
CA ASN A 94 -14.02 3.74 14.84
C ASN A 94 -13.24 4.63 13.88
N TYR A 95 -12.23 4.11 13.18
CA TYR A 95 -11.48 4.86 12.17
C TYR A 95 -12.02 4.62 10.76
N LEU A 96 -12.70 3.50 10.52
CA LEU A 96 -13.13 3.07 9.19
C LEU A 96 -13.98 4.11 8.46
N HIS A 97 -14.78 4.92 9.16
CA HIS A 97 -15.62 5.95 8.53
C HIS A 97 -14.83 7.12 7.91
N TYR A 98 -13.53 7.26 8.22
CA TYR A 98 -12.63 8.19 7.52
C TYR A 98 -12.00 7.60 6.26
N THR A 99 -12.24 6.32 6.00
CA THR A 99 -11.61 5.55 4.93
C THR A 99 -12.65 5.00 3.97
N ASP A 100 -12.20 4.45 2.85
CA ASP A 100 -13.05 3.68 1.95
C ASP A 100 -12.95 2.17 2.17
N TRP A 101 -12.36 1.74 3.29
CA TRP A 101 -12.18 0.33 3.64
C TRP A 101 -13.44 -0.24 4.27
N LYS A 102 -13.77 -1.49 3.92
CA LYS A 102 -14.92 -2.22 4.49
C LYS A 102 -14.59 -2.93 5.81
N SER A 103 -13.31 -3.13 6.08
CA SER A 103 -12.81 -3.87 7.23
C SER A 103 -11.48 -3.27 7.69
N LYS A 104 -11.00 -3.66 8.88
CA LYS A 104 -9.69 -3.22 9.39
C LYS A 104 -8.51 -3.72 8.56
N THR A 105 -8.71 -4.73 7.72
CA THR A 105 -7.67 -5.30 6.86
C THR A 105 -8.04 -5.07 5.39
N ARG A 106 -7.03 -4.80 4.57
CA ARG A 106 -7.18 -4.71 3.13
C ARG A 106 -5.93 -5.18 2.41
N THR A 107 -6.14 -6.03 1.42
CA THR A 107 -5.09 -6.49 0.51
C THR A 107 -5.14 -5.68 -0.79
N PHE A 108 -3.97 -5.28 -1.26
CA PHE A 108 -3.76 -4.54 -2.49
C PHE A 108 -2.77 -5.29 -3.38
N SER A 109 -2.98 -5.26 -4.70
CA SER A 109 -1.90 -5.54 -5.64
C SER A 109 -1.11 -4.26 -5.94
N ILE A 110 0.20 -4.37 -5.98
CA ILE A 110 1.13 -3.29 -6.31
C ILE A 110 1.30 -3.25 -7.83
N GLU A 111 0.63 -2.33 -8.50
CA GLU A 111 0.83 -2.12 -9.94
C GLU A 111 2.14 -1.40 -10.24
N LYS A 112 2.53 -0.47 -9.37
CA LYS A 112 3.76 0.29 -9.52
C LYS A 112 4.33 0.71 -8.18
N LEU A 113 5.62 0.48 -7.99
CA LEU A 113 6.40 1.03 -6.89
C LEU A 113 7.74 1.57 -7.39
N SER A 114 7.97 2.86 -7.13
CA SER A 114 9.20 3.57 -7.47
C SER A 114 9.55 4.54 -6.34
N GLY A 115 10.70 5.22 -6.39
CA GLY A 115 11.03 6.23 -5.36
C GLY A 115 10.12 7.47 -5.33
N LYS A 116 9.19 7.63 -6.30
CA LYS A 116 8.34 8.83 -6.43
C LYS A 116 6.84 8.53 -6.52
N GLN A 117 6.47 7.34 -6.97
CA GLN A 117 5.09 6.96 -7.25
C GLN A 117 4.81 5.54 -6.75
N LEU A 118 3.66 5.39 -6.11
CA LEU A 118 3.07 4.14 -5.66
C LEU A 118 1.67 4.04 -6.28
N ILE A 119 1.35 2.92 -6.93
CA ILE A 119 0.04 2.62 -7.49
C ILE A 119 -0.43 1.27 -6.94
N LEU A 120 -1.56 1.30 -6.26
CA LEU A 120 -2.19 0.14 -5.63
C LEU A 120 -3.54 -0.15 -6.27
N ASN A 121 -3.91 -1.42 -6.40
CA ASN A 121 -5.23 -1.84 -6.84
C ASN A 121 -5.89 -2.71 -5.78
N SER A 122 -7.17 -2.45 -5.49
CA SER A 122 -7.96 -3.28 -4.57
C SER A 122 -9.45 -3.04 -4.78
N GLU A 123 -10.23 -4.11 -4.80
CA GLU A 123 -11.71 -4.05 -4.93
C GLU A 123 -12.22 -3.24 -6.13
N GLY A 124 -11.57 -3.37 -7.29
CA GLY A 124 -11.96 -2.64 -8.51
C GLY A 124 -11.62 -1.15 -8.50
N LYS A 125 -10.81 -0.70 -7.55
CA LYS A 125 -10.32 0.68 -7.43
C LYS A 125 -8.81 0.74 -7.60
N ARG A 126 -8.33 1.80 -8.25
CA ARG A 126 -6.91 2.09 -8.48
C ARG A 126 -6.52 3.36 -7.75
N TYR A 127 -5.52 3.28 -6.89
CA TYR A 127 -5.08 4.35 -5.99
C TYR A 127 -3.71 4.82 -6.42
N ILE A 128 -3.57 6.12 -6.69
CA ILE A 128 -2.32 6.71 -7.17
C ILE A 128 -1.79 7.64 -6.10
N PHE A 129 -0.58 7.35 -5.63
CA PHE A 129 0.12 8.11 -4.60
C PHE A 129 1.41 8.73 -5.16
N ARG A 130 1.80 9.86 -4.57
CA ARG A 130 3.15 10.43 -4.72
C ARG A 130 3.90 10.35 -3.40
N LYS A 131 5.24 10.31 -3.47
CA LYS A 131 6.07 10.48 -2.28
C LYS A 131 5.87 11.89 -1.69
N PHE A 132 5.76 11.99 -0.37
CA PHE A 132 5.63 13.25 0.37
C PHE A 132 6.91 13.59 1.12
#